data_AF-A0A936KN11-F1
#
_entry.id   AF-A0A936KN11-F1
#
_cell.length_a   1.000
_cell.length_b   1.000
_cell.length_c   1.000
_cell.angle_alpha   90.00
_cell.angle_beta   90.00
_cell.angle_gamma   90.00
#
_symmetry.space_group_name_H-M   'P 1'
#
loop_
_entity.id
_entity.type
_entity.pdbx_description
1 polymer ?
#
loop_
_entity_poly.entity_id
_entity_poly.type
_entity_poly.pdbx_seq_one_letter_code
_entity_poly.pdbx_strand_id
1 'polypeptide(L)'
;MASNTAFFESPQAAAVYKHRLLRTYVPAWAGKVGSRAPGKRVFIYDAYSGPGRYDNQAPGSPELVVDTAIAMARLRTVHSIFSDKEPGYIARLNDLLAEKGVPLDTYEVREGTVETNLDDVISRVGEAPLFVFLDPFGLTVPFDVVVQTLIGRRKSGWSSTLQPKTELLMNFSYDAVRRIAGVLRSDSDHAARGAQIAALDRALGGDWWQGIATSAAEGWVHEILVGFATRVVGAARGFGFITADVADFIGAAHL
;
A
#
# COMPACT_ATOMS: atom_id res chain seq x y z
N MET A 1 -23.41 -28.58 10.18
CA MET A 1 -23.26 -27.54 9.14
C MET A 1 -22.99 -26.22 9.82
N ALA A 2 -21.71 -25.90 10.06
CA ALA A 2 -21.30 -24.62 10.62
C ALA A 2 -21.01 -23.67 9.46
N SER A 3 -21.64 -22.51 9.49
CA SER A 3 -21.79 -21.57 8.40
C SER A 3 -20.49 -20.84 8.06
N ASN A 4 -20.28 -20.67 6.76
CA ASN A 4 -19.15 -20.03 6.08
C ASN A 4 -19.12 -18.48 6.25
N THR A 5 -19.57 -17.96 7.40
CA THR A 5 -19.84 -16.53 7.60
C THR A 5 -18.58 -15.71 7.89
N ALA A 6 -17.54 -16.31 8.47
CA ALA A 6 -16.30 -15.60 8.80
C ALA A 6 -15.42 -15.23 7.59
N PHE A 7 -15.73 -15.75 6.39
CA PHE A 7 -14.88 -15.55 5.20
C PHE A 7 -15.16 -14.23 4.46
N PHE A 8 -16.32 -13.59 4.69
CA PHE A 8 -16.72 -12.35 4.00
C PHE A 8 -16.57 -11.07 4.84
N GLU A 9 -16.39 -11.16 6.17
CA GLU A 9 -16.25 -9.97 7.03
C GLU A 9 -14.87 -9.30 6.93
N SER A 10 -13.82 -10.09 6.65
CA SER A 10 -12.41 -9.62 6.60
C SER A 10 -12.10 -8.64 5.46
N PRO A 11 -12.50 -8.89 4.19
CA PRO A 11 -12.25 -7.95 3.08
C PRO A 11 -12.97 -6.61 3.27
N GLN A 12 -14.17 -6.64 3.83
CA GLN A 12 -14.98 -5.45 4.07
C GLN A 12 -14.41 -4.60 5.21
N ALA A 13 -13.95 -5.24 6.29
CA ALA A 13 -13.24 -4.59 7.39
C ALA A 13 -11.95 -3.88 6.94
N ALA A 14 -11.10 -4.55 6.15
CA ALA A 14 -9.87 -3.97 5.62
C ALA A 14 -10.15 -2.80 4.65
N ALA A 15 -11.17 -2.93 3.79
CA ALA A 15 -11.62 -1.85 2.91
C ALA A 15 -12.13 -0.64 3.71
N VAL A 16 -12.95 -0.85 4.74
CA VAL A 16 -13.46 0.21 5.63
C VAL A 16 -12.34 0.89 6.41
N TYR A 17 -11.35 0.13 6.89
CA TYR A 17 -10.17 0.70 7.56
C TYR A 17 -9.33 1.54 6.60
N LYS A 18 -8.98 0.99 5.43
CA LYS A 18 -8.27 1.72 4.38
C LYS A 18 -9.00 3.02 4.06
N HIS A 19 -10.31 2.97 3.92
CA HIS A 19 -11.15 4.13 3.67
C HIS A 19 -11.04 5.21 4.76
N ARG A 20 -11.17 4.82 6.04
CA ARG A 20 -11.09 5.73 7.19
C ARG A 20 -9.70 6.33 7.34
N LEU A 21 -8.66 5.51 7.18
CA LEU A 21 -7.28 5.95 7.26
C LEU A 21 -6.98 6.96 6.16
N LEU A 22 -7.36 6.68 4.91
CA LEU A 22 -7.17 7.61 3.80
C LEU A 22 -7.92 8.93 4.02
N ARG A 23 -9.18 8.87 4.45
CA ARG A 23 -10.00 10.07 4.74
C ARG A 23 -9.40 11.00 5.77
N THR A 24 -8.70 10.47 6.77
CA THR A 24 -8.18 11.25 7.89
C THR A 24 -6.71 11.61 7.70
N TYR A 25 -5.92 10.65 7.23
CA TYR A 25 -4.49 10.77 7.12
C TYR A 25 -4.05 11.59 5.90
N VAL A 26 -4.63 11.34 4.73
CA VAL A 26 -4.21 12.01 3.48
C VAL A 26 -4.35 13.53 3.58
N PRO A 27 -5.49 14.08 4.07
CA PRO A 27 -5.59 15.52 4.27
C PRO A 27 -4.60 16.06 5.31
N ALA A 28 -4.37 15.35 6.41
CA ALA A 28 -3.41 15.80 7.43
C ALA A 28 -1.98 15.83 6.87
N TRP A 29 -1.60 14.79 6.13
CA TRP A 29 -0.30 14.65 5.50
C TRP A 29 -0.07 15.71 4.43
N ALA A 30 -0.95 15.82 3.44
CA ALA A 30 -0.86 16.83 2.38
C ALA A 30 -0.92 18.26 2.95
N GLY A 31 -1.68 18.44 4.04
CA GLY A 31 -1.73 19.65 4.87
C GLY A 31 -0.38 20.04 5.47
N LYS A 32 0.27 19.12 6.18
CA LYS A 32 1.52 19.40 6.89
C LYS A 32 2.73 19.40 5.95
N VAL A 33 2.90 18.34 5.17
CA VAL A 33 4.05 18.15 4.28
C VAL A 33 3.99 19.13 3.12
N GLY A 34 2.83 19.27 2.47
CA GLY A 34 2.66 20.18 1.34
C GLY A 34 2.85 21.65 1.68
N SER A 35 2.68 22.04 2.95
CA SER A 35 2.93 23.43 3.38
C SER A 35 4.40 23.87 3.28
N ARG A 36 5.32 22.90 3.33
CA ARG A 36 6.78 23.11 3.27
C ARG A 36 7.41 22.54 2.01
N ALA A 37 6.63 21.87 1.17
CA ALA A 37 7.11 21.26 -0.06
C ALA A 37 7.48 22.33 -1.10
N PRO A 38 8.54 22.11 -1.91
CA PRO A 38 8.84 22.95 -3.06
C PRO A 38 7.61 23.11 -3.96
N GLY A 39 7.30 24.36 -4.33
CA GLY A 39 6.11 24.68 -5.15
C GLY A 39 4.77 24.32 -4.52
N LYS A 40 4.73 24.04 -3.19
CA LYS A 40 3.54 23.52 -2.47
C LYS A 40 2.91 22.33 -3.20
N ARG A 41 3.76 21.44 -3.73
CA ARG A 41 3.35 20.27 -4.50
C ARG A 41 3.71 19.00 -3.77
N VAL A 42 2.76 18.09 -3.66
CA VAL A 42 2.96 16.73 -3.15
C VAL A 42 2.37 15.73 -4.13
N PHE A 43 2.89 14.52 -4.09
CA PHE A 43 2.40 13.40 -4.90
C PHE A 43 1.84 12.32 -4.01
N ILE A 44 0.76 11.71 -4.46
CA ILE A 44 0.16 10.53 -3.85
C ILE A 44 0.10 9.46 -4.93
N TYR A 45 0.69 8.30 -4.66
CA TYR A 45 0.66 7.16 -5.56
C TYR A 45 -0.12 6.01 -4.94
N ASP A 46 -1.23 5.63 -5.55
CA ASP A 46 -1.96 4.41 -5.22
C ASP A 46 -1.67 3.35 -6.29
N ALA A 47 -0.83 2.37 -5.92
CA ALA A 47 -0.34 1.36 -6.86
C ALA A 47 -1.31 0.19 -7.05
N TYR A 48 -2.43 0.20 -6.32
CA TYR A 48 -3.50 -0.78 -6.36
C TYR A 48 -4.83 -0.04 -6.30
N SER A 49 -5.04 0.87 -7.28
CA SER A 49 -6.11 1.87 -7.22
C SER A 49 -7.51 1.28 -7.35
N GLY A 50 -7.65 0.14 -8.02
CA GLY A 50 -8.95 -0.43 -8.33
C GLY A 50 -9.82 0.50 -9.18
N PRO A 51 -11.14 0.25 -9.23
CA PRO A 51 -12.06 0.96 -10.11
C PRO A 51 -12.47 2.36 -9.63
N GLY A 52 -11.87 2.88 -8.56
CA GLY A 52 -12.25 4.17 -7.96
C GLY A 52 -13.49 4.12 -7.06
N ARG A 53 -14.54 3.41 -7.46
CA ARG A 53 -15.74 3.09 -6.64
C ARG A 53 -16.01 1.59 -6.65
N TYR A 54 -16.39 1.05 -5.49
CA TYR A 54 -16.87 -0.33 -5.37
C TYR A 54 -18.22 -0.50 -6.09
N ASP A 55 -18.65 -1.75 -6.32
CA ASP A 55 -19.89 -2.02 -7.06
C ASP A 55 -21.15 -1.46 -6.38
N ASN A 56 -21.13 -1.37 -5.05
CA ASN A 56 -22.17 -0.71 -4.24
C ASN A 56 -22.09 0.83 -4.26
N GLN A 57 -21.28 1.42 -5.15
CA GLN A 57 -21.01 2.85 -5.27
C GLN A 57 -20.30 3.49 -4.07
N ALA A 58 -19.84 2.69 -3.10
CA ALA A 58 -19.01 3.23 -2.03
C ALA A 58 -17.68 3.76 -2.62
N PRO A 59 -17.21 4.92 -2.18
CA PRO A 59 -15.96 5.48 -2.67
C PRO A 59 -14.79 4.56 -2.31
N GLY A 60 -13.85 4.40 -3.25
CA GLY A 60 -12.58 3.73 -3.04
C GLY A 60 -11.44 4.73 -2.79
N SER A 61 -10.21 4.22 -2.69
CA SER A 61 -9.03 5.05 -2.42
C SER A 61 -8.79 6.17 -3.45
N PRO A 62 -9.00 5.98 -4.77
CA PRO A 62 -8.78 7.05 -5.73
C PRO A 62 -9.74 8.24 -5.53
N GLU A 63 -11.02 7.96 -5.27
CA GLU A 63 -12.00 9.02 -5.05
C GLU A 63 -11.65 9.86 -3.83
N LEU A 64 -11.24 9.22 -2.72
CA LEU A 64 -10.86 9.93 -1.50
C LEU A 64 -9.62 10.81 -1.68
N VAL A 65 -8.63 10.32 -2.43
CA VAL A 65 -7.40 11.06 -2.72
C VAL A 65 -7.72 12.29 -3.56
N VAL A 66 -8.56 12.12 -4.59
CA VAL A 66 -8.99 13.23 -5.46
C VAL A 66 -9.88 14.23 -4.73
N ASP A 67 -10.81 13.77 -3.88
CA ASP A 67 -11.61 14.66 -3.04
C ASP A 67 -10.70 15.55 -2.17
N THR A 68 -9.61 14.98 -1.64
CA THR A 68 -8.60 15.74 -0.91
C THR A 68 -7.88 16.74 -1.81
N ALA A 69 -7.49 16.34 -3.03
CA ALA A 69 -6.83 17.21 -3.98
C ALA A 69 -7.70 18.42 -4.36
N ILE A 70 -8.98 18.20 -4.64
CA ILE A 70 -9.97 19.25 -4.96
C ILE A 70 -10.12 20.20 -3.77
N ALA A 71 -10.34 19.66 -2.57
CA ALA A 71 -10.51 20.46 -1.35
C ALA A 71 -9.28 21.34 -1.05
N MET A 72 -8.10 20.91 -1.47
CA MET A 72 -6.84 21.60 -1.21
C MET A 72 -6.32 22.49 -2.34
N ALA A 73 -6.97 22.48 -3.52
CA ALA A 73 -6.46 23.09 -4.74
C ALA A 73 -6.07 24.58 -4.61
N ARG A 74 -6.76 25.34 -3.73
CA ARG A 74 -6.43 26.75 -3.46
C ARG A 74 -5.17 26.97 -2.63
N LEU A 75 -4.73 25.94 -1.90
CA LEU A 75 -3.62 26.04 -0.95
C LEU A 75 -2.36 25.35 -1.46
N ARG A 76 -2.51 24.28 -2.24
CA ARG A 76 -1.41 23.40 -2.68
C ARG A 76 -1.87 22.49 -3.82
N THR A 77 -0.91 21.93 -4.55
CA THR A 77 -1.16 20.91 -5.57
C THR A 77 -0.94 19.53 -4.96
N VAL A 78 -2.01 18.72 -4.91
CA VAL A 78 -1.92 17.28 -4.62
C VAL A 78 -2.05 16.57 -5.96
N HIS A 79 -0.93 16.08 -6.49
CA HIS A 79 -0.92 15.37 -7.76
C HIS A 79 -1.09 13.87 -7.50
N SER A 80 -2.10 13.26 -8.12
CA SER A 80 -2.53 11.90 -7.79
C SER A 80 -2.15 10.93 -8.91
N ILE A 81 -1.44 9.87 -8.59
CA ILE A 81 -1.05 8.83 -9.55
C ILE A 81 -1.75 7.54 -9.14
N PHE A 82 -2.40 6.90 -10.10
CA PHE A 82 -3.15 5.67 -9.90
C PHE A 82 -2.62 4.59 -10.83
N SER A 83 -2.38 3.39 -10.30
CA SER A 83 -2.06 2.21 -11.09
C SER A 83 -2.95 1.04 -10.73
N ASP A 84 -3.37 0.31 -11.77
CA ASP A 84 -3.99 -1.00 -11.63
C ASP A 84 -3.67 -1.86 -12.85
N LYS A 85 -3.56 -3.17 -12.65
CA LYS A 85 -3.28 -4.13 -13.73
C LYS A 85 -4.54 -4.53 -14.50
N GLU A 86 -5.74 -4.33 -13.96
CA GLU A 86 -6.98 -4.70 -14.65
C GLU A 86 -7.48 -3.54 -15.53
N PRO A 87 -7.50 -3.68 -16.88
CA PRO A 87 -7.90 -2.60 -17.78
C PRO A 87 -9.33 -2.10 -17.54
N GLY A 88 -10.23 -2.99 -17.09
CA GLY A 88 -11.61 -2.62 -16.74
C GLY A 88 -11.70 -1.69 -15.52
N TYR A 89 -10.79 -1.82 -14.55
CA TYR A 89 -10.71 -0.90 -13.42
C TYR A 89 -10.15 0.45 -13.85
N ILE A 90 -9.15 0.44 -14.72
CA ILE A 90 -8.60 1.66 -15.34
C ILE A 90 -9.68 2.44 -16.09
N ALA A 91 -10.51 1.78 -16.90
CA ALA A 91 -11.60 2.43 -17.63
C ALA A 91 -12.60 3.09 -16.65
N ARG A 92 -13.10 2.33 -15.66
CA ARG A 92 -14.04 2.85 -14.64
C ARG A 92 -13.46 4.01 -13.84
N LEU A 93 -12.17 3.94 -13.51
CA LEU A 93 -11.49 5.02 -12.78
C LEU A 93 -11.41 6.29 -13.62
N ASN A 94 -11.11 6.18 -14.92
CA ASN A 94 -11.11 7.35 -15.80
C ASN A 94 -12.50 7.99 -15.92
N ASP A 95 -13.55 7.17 -16.04
CA ASP A 95 -14.93 7.67 -16.07
C ASP A 95 -15.27 8.44 -14.78
N LEU A 96 -14.89 7.91 -13.62
CA LEU A 96 -15.07 8.56 -12.32
C LEU A 96 -14.33 9.92 -12.25
N LEU A 97 -13.09 9.98 -12.72
CA LEU A 97 -12.29 11.22 -12.68
C LEU A 97 -12.86 12.29 -13.63
N ALA A 98 -13.38 11.87 -14.79
CA ALA A 98 -14.09 12.74 -15.71
C ALA A 98 -15.42 13.24 -15.11
N GLU A 99 -16.22 12.35 -14.51
CA GLU A 99 -17.47 12.68 -13.80
C GLU A 99 -17.24 13.77 -12.73
N LYS A 100 -16.15 13.65 -11.97
CA LYS A 100 -15.81 14.60 -10.90
C LYS A 100 -15.20 15.91 -11.40
N GLY A 101 -14.92 16.03 -12.71
CA GLY A 101 -14.32 17.23 -13.30
C GLY A 101 -12.91 17.52 -12.77
N VAL A 102 -12.13 16.48 -12.49
CA VAL A 102 -10.76 16.63 -11.98
C VAL A 102 -9.87 17.22 -13.08
N PRO A 103 -9.09 18.27 -12.82
CA PRO A 103 -8.18 18.82 -13.83
C PRO A 103 -7.14 17.76 -14.28
N LEU A 104 -7.01 17.58 -15.60
CA LEU A 104 -6.17 16.53 -16.20
C LEU A 104 -4.68 16.66 -15.86
N ASP A 105 -4.21 17.85 -15.47
CA ASP A 105 -2.82 18.10 -15.06
C ASP A 105 -2.54 17.77 -13.59
N THR A 106 -3.58 17.33 -12.85
CA THR A 106 -3.49 17.01 -11.42
C THR A 106 -3.54 15.50 -11.15
N TYR A 107 -3.70 14.67 -12.17
CA TYR A 107 -3.66 13.22 -12.00
C TYR A 107 -3.07 12.45 -13.18
N GLU A 108 -2.66 11.21 -12.92
CA GLU A 108 -2.23 10.24 -13.91
C GLU A 108 -2.86 8.88 -13.59
N VAL A 109 -3.37 8.18 -14.61
CA VAL A 109 -3.84 6.79 -14.49
C VAL A 109 -2.97 5.92 -15.39
N ARG A 110 -2.43 4.84 -14.83
CA ARG A 110 -1.45 3.96 -15.49
C ARG A 110 -1.94 2.52 -15.41
N GLU A 111 -1.91 1.81 -16.53
CA GLU A 111 -2.14 0.37 -16.55
C GLU A 111 -0.88 -0.37 -16.10
N GLY A 112 -1.05 -1.46 -15.37
CA GLY A 112 0.03 -2.37 -14.99
C GLY A 112 0.32 -2.40 -13.49
N THR A 113 1.26 -3.27 -13.14
CA THR A 113 1.63 -3.54 -11.75
C THR A 113 2.51 -2.45 -11.16
N VAL A 114 2.69 -2.46 -9.83
CA VAL A 114 3.64 -1.56 -9.16
C VAL A 114 5.06 -1.79 -9.68
N GLU A 115 5.45 -3.04 -9.93
CA GLU A 115 6.77 -3.41 -10.46
C GLU A 115 7.04 -2.80 -11.84
N THR A 116 6.00 -2.66 -12.66
CA THR A 116 6.09 -2.05 -13.99
C THR A 116 6.15 -0.53 -13.92
N ASN A 117 5.38 0.08 -13.01
CA ASN A 117 5.16 1.53 -12.99
C ASN A 117 6.07 2.30 -12.04
N LEU A 118 6.67 1.65 -11.03
CA LEU A 118 7.34 2.32 -9.91
C LEU A 118 8.49 3.23 -10.35
N ASP A 119 9.37 2.78 -11.24
CA ASP A 119 10.55 3.56 -11.65
C ASP A 119 10.14 4.84 -12.40
N ASP A 120 9.13 4.75 -13.28
CA ASP A 120 8.59 5.91 -13.98
C ASP A 120 7.92 6.89 -13.03
N VAL A 121 7.17 6.38 -12.04
CA VAL A 121 6.56 7.21 -10.99
C VAL A 121 7.63 7.92 -10.16
N ILE A 122 8.67 7.19 -9.75
CA ILE A 122 9.82 7.72 -9.01
C ILE A 122 10.50 8.86 -9.78
N SER A 123 10.74 8.66 -11.08
CA SER A 123 11.31 9.66 -11.98
C SER A 123 10.41 10.89 -12.11
N ARG A 124 9.10 10.66 -12.32
CA ARG A 124 8.08 11.69 -12.52
C ARG A 124 7.88 12.61 -11.31
N VAL A 125 7.96 12.06 -10.11
CA VAL A 125 7.79 12.78 -8.84
C VAL A 125 9.01 13.65 -8.53
N GLY A 126 10.21 13.16 -8.87
CA GLY A 126 11.46 13.84 -8.57
C GLY A 126 11.64 14.09 -7.06
N GLU A 127 11.88 15.35 -6.70
CA GLU A 127 12.22 15.75 -5.32
C GLU A 127 10.99 16.09 -4.46
N ALA A 128 9.79 16.21 -5.06
CA ALA A 128 8.57 16.54 -4.34
C ALA A 128 8.21 15.42 -3.34
N PRO A 129 7.60 15.72 -2.18
CA PRO A 129 7.19 14.68 -1.24
C PRO A 129 6.20 13.69 -1.87
N LEU A 130 6.37 12.40 -1.54
CA LEU A 130 5.58 11.30 -2.06
C LEU A 130 4.95 10.53 -0.92
N PHE A 131 3.67 10.25 -1.04
CA PHE A 131 2.99 9.24 -0.23
C PHE A 131 2.57 8.08 -1.11
N VAL A 132 2.90 6.84 -0.72
CA VAL A 132 2.64 5.64 -1.51
C VAL A 132 1.71 4.70 -0.76
N PHE A 133 0.73 4.14 -1.47
CA PHE A 133 -0.13 3.06 -1.00
C PHE A 133 0.20 1.77 -1.72
N LEU A 134 0.58 0.75 -0.95
CA LEU A 134 0.76 -0.61 -1.42
C LEU A 134 -0.23 -1.54 -0.74
N ASP A 135 -1.35 -1.84 -1.40
CA ASP A 135 -2.39 -2.70 -0.86
C ASP A 135 -2.66 -3.88 -1.80
N PRO A 136 -1.77 -4.88 -1.82
CA PRO A 136 -1.94 -6.03 -2.69
C PRO A 136 -3.11 -6.89 -2.20
N PHE A 137 -3.90 -7.39 -3.15
CA PHE A 137 -4.85 -8.46 -2.86
C PHE A 137 -4.10 -9.78 -2.65
N GLY A 138 -4.00 -10.23 -1.40
CA GLY A 138 -3.42 -11.53 -1.06
C GLY A 138 -1.95 -11.46 -0.63
N LEU A 139 -1.04 -11.99 -1.46
CA LEU A 139 0.39 -12.04 -1.13
C LEU A 139 1.00 -10.63 -1.12
N THR A 140 1.94 -10.38 -0.22
CA THR A 140 2.57 -9.06 -0.09
C THR A 140 3.40 -8.71 -1.33
N VAL A 141 3.65 -7.40 -1.53
CA VAL A 141 4.53 -6.88 -2.58
C VAL A 141 5.96 -7.44 -2.39
N PRO A 142 6.72 -7.72 -3.47
CA PRO A 142 8.13 -8.12 -3.36
C PRO A 142 8.95 -7.18 -2.47
N PHE A 143 9.84 -7.74 -1.64
CA PHE A 143 10.61 -6.97 -0.65
C PHE A 143 11.45 -5.87 -1.29
N ASP A 144 12.09 -6.18 -2.42
CA ASP A 144 12.92 -5.25 -3.19
C ASP A 144 12.12 -4.07 -3.73
N VAL A 145 10.87 -4.30 -4.17
CA VAL A 145 9.95 -3.24 -4.63
C VAL A 145 9.56 -2.32 -3.47
N VAL A 146 9.30 -2.87 -2.28
CA VAL A 146 9.03 -2.09 -1.07
C VAL A 146 10.24 -1.22 -0.70
N VAL A 147 11.44 -1.79 -0.70
CA VAL A 147 12.68 -1.05 -0.43
C VAL A 147 12.90 0.03 -1.48
N GLN A 148 12.77 -0.30 -2.76
CA GLN A 148 12.95 0.62 -3.88
C GLN A 148 11.96 1.79 -3.82
N THR A 149 10.73 1.55 -3.39
CA THR A 149 9.74 2.61 -3.14
C THR A 149 10.27 3.66 -2.16
N LEU A 150 10.94 3.21 -1.09
CA LEU A 150 11.49 4.10 -0.05
C LEU A 150 12.76 4.81 -0.50
N ILE A 151 13.66 4.12 -1.21
CA ILE A 151 15.02 4.62 -1.47
C ILE A 151 15.30 5.07 -2.90
N GLY A 152 14.44 4.75 -3.86
CA GLY A 152 14.72 4.97 -5.29
C GLY A 152 14.84 6.44 -5.70
N ARG A 153 14.38 7.37 -4.83
CA ARG A 153 14.52 8.83 -5.04
C ARG A 153 15.71 9.45 -4.31
N ARG A 154 16.57 8.65 -3.68
CA ARG A 154 17.71 9.17 -2.95
C ARG A 154 18.70 9.89 -3.84
N LYS A 155 19.25 10.97 -3.31
CA LYS A 155 20.30 11.75 -3.95
C LYS A 155 21.63 11.51 -3.24
N SER A 156 22.64 11.12 -3.99
CA SER A 156 24.00 10.99 -3.46
C SER A 156 24.52 12.35 -2.98
N GLY A 157 25.24 12.37 -1.85
CA GLY A 157 25.76 13.60 -1.23
C GLY A 157 24.75 14.44 -0.45
N TRP A 158 23.46 14.09 -0.48
CA TRP A 158 22.43 14.81 0.29
C TRP A 158 22.30 14.25 1.71
N SER A 159 22.24 15.15 2.70
CA SER A 159 21.96 14.77 4.09
C SER A 159 20.54 14.18 4.22
N SER A 160 20.29 13.44 5.30
CA SER A 160 18.96 12.86 5.60
C SER A 160 17.83 13.91 5.63
N THR A 161 18.13 15.14 6.05
CA THR A 161 17.16 16.25 6.07
C THR A 161 16.83 16.76 4.68
N LEU A 162 17.79 16.75 3.75
CA LEU A 162 17.59 17.19 2.37
C LEU A 162 17.00 16.12 1.47
N GLN A 163 17.18 14.82 1.78
CA GLN A 163 16.64 13.72 0.96
C GLN A 163 15.14 13.92 0.64
N PRO A 164 14.69 13.64 -0.60
CA PRO A 164 13.28 13.60 -0.93
C PRO A 164 12.50 12.72 0.05
N LYS A 165 11.35 13.21 0.52
CA LYS A 165 10.56 12.52 1.55
C LYS A 165 9.59 11.56 0.87
N THR A 166 9.74 10.27 1.16
CA THR A 166 8.76 9.24 0.84
C THR A 166 8.15 8.74 2.14
N GLU A 167 6.84 8.58 2.14
CA GLU A 167 6.13 7.82 3.15
C GLU A 167 5.36 6.67 2.49
N LEU A 168 5.33 5.52 3.14
CA LEU A 168 4.70 4.30 2.62
C LEU A 168 3.67 3.80 3.63
N LEU A 169 2.45 3.63 3.16
CA LEU A 169 1.42 2.83 3.82
C LEU A 169 1.26 1.53 3.04
N MET A 170 1.41 0.39 3.70
CA MET A 170 1.15 -0.91 3.09
C MET A 170 0.29 -1.81 3.94
N ASN A 171 -0.49 -2.65 3.27
CA ASN A 171 -1.22 -3.73 3.91
C ASN A 171 -0.32 -4.97 4.04
N PHE A 172 -0.40 -5.65 5.18
CA PHE A 172 0.31 -6.90 5.44
C PHE A 172 -0.70 -7.99 5.80
N SER A 173 -0.92 -8.93 4.88
CA SER A 173 -1.96 -9.96 5.04
C SER A 173 -1.51 -11.10 5.95
N TYR A 174 -2.03 -11.13 7.17
CA TYR A 174 -1.81 -12.24 8.11
C TYR A 174 -2.34 -13.57 7.54
N ASP A 175 -3.46 -13.52 6.83
CA ASP A 175 -4.09 -14.72 6.28
C ASP A 175 -3.30 -15.30 5.10
N ALA A 176 -2.68 -14.46 4.27
CA ALA A 176 -1.76 -14.93 3.24
C ALA A 176 -0.56 -15.66 3.86
N VAL A 177 0.04 -15.08 4.92
CA VAL A 177 1.15 -15.70 5.66
C VAL A 177 0.71 -17.03 6.29
N ARG A 178 -0.43 -17.08 6.98
CA ARG A 178 -0.99 -18.31 7.58
C ARG A 178 -1.23 -19.41 6.55
N ARG A 179 -1.81 -19.05 5.41
CA ARG A 179 -2.11 -19.98 4.32
C ARG A 179 -0.83 -20.62 3.78
N ILE A 180 0.19 -19.82 3.49
CA ILE A 180 1.46 -20.33 2.94
C ILE A 180 2.27 -21.09 4.01
N ALA A 181 2.23 -20.64 5.27
CA ALA A 181 2.80 -21.40 6.38
C ALA A 181 2.12 -22.76 6.61
N GLY A 182 0.82 -22.88 6.30
CA GLY A 182 0.12 -24.18 6.30
C GLY A 182 0.67 -25.12 5.22
N VAL A 183 0.94 -24.58 4.03
CA VAL A 183 1.59 -25.32 2.93
C VAL A 183 3.02 -25.74 3.29
N LEU A 184 3.79 -24.85 3.94
CA LEU A 184 5.14 -25.16 4.43
C LEU A 184 5.13 -26.35 5.39
N ARG A 185 4.17 -26.40 6.32
CA ARG A 185 4.03 -27.45 7.34
C ARG A 185 3.38 -28.74 6.84
N SER A 186 2.79 -28.73 5.65
CA SER A 186 2.15 -29.92 5.08
C SER A 186 3.18 -30.85 4.44
N ASP A 187 3.00 -32.16 4.64
CA ASP A 187 3.80 -33.22 4.01
C ASP A 187 3.36 -33.52 2.56
N SER A 188 2.33 -32.82 2.07
CA SER A 188 1.82 -32.99 0.71
C SER A 188 2.78 -32.38 -0.32
N ASP A 189 3.39 -33.25 -1.12
CA ASP A 189 4.25 -32.85 -2.24
C ASP A 189 3.41 -32.60 -3.50
N HIS A 190 3.19 -31.32 -3.80
CA HIS A 190 2.51 -30.87 -5.00
C HIS A 190 3.34 -29.77 -5.65
N ALA A 191 3.35 -29.72 -6.99
CA ALA A 191 4.18 -28.79 -7.77
C ALA A 191 4.03 -27.32 -7.35
N ALA A 192 2.86 -26.92 -6.84
CA ALA A 192 2.59 -25.56 -6.39
C ALA A 192 3.23 -25.19 -5.03
N ARG A 193 3.62 -26.18 -4.20
CA ARG A 193 4.17 -25.96 -2.85
C ARG A 193 5.42 -25.09 -2.88
N GLY A 194 6.42 -25.49 -3.68
CA GLY A 194 7.68 -24.75 -3.82
C GLY A 194 7.46 -23.33 -4.34
N ALA A 195 6.56 -23.15 -5.31
CA ALA A 195 6.25 -21.83 -5.86
C ALA A 195 5.59 -20.90 -4.84
N GLN A 196 4.67 -21.41 -3.99
CA GLN A 196 4.03 -20.60 -2.95
C GLN A 196 5.00 -20.17 -1.85
N ILE A 197 5.89 -21.07 -1.42
CA ILE A 197 6.93 -20.77 -0.43
C ILE A 197 7.91 -19.73 -1.02
N ALA A 198 8.42 -19.96 -2.23
CA ALA A 198 9.33 -19.03 -2.90
C ALA A 198 8.70 -17.65 -3.15
N ALA A 199 7.39 -17.60 -3.40
CA ALA A 199 6.69 -16.33 -3.54
C ALA A 199 6.67 -15.55 -2.21
N LEU A 200 6.41 -16.21 -1.08
CA LEU A 200 6.47 -15.56 0.24
C LEU A 200 7.91 -15.22 0.66
N ASP A 201 8.90 -16.05 0.30
CA ASP A 201 10.32 -15.72 0.50
C ASP A 201 10.69 -14.43 -0.22
N ARG A 202 10.29 -14.29 -1.50
CA ARG A 202 10.51 -13.05 -2.27
C ARG A 202 9.81 -11.85 -1.60
N ALA A 203 8.60 -12.05 -1.11
CA ALA A 203 7.81 -10.98 -0.53
C ALA A 203 8.33 -10.54 0.86
N LEU A 204 8.91 -11.46 1.64
CA LEU A 204 9.48 -11.18 2.97
C LEU A 204 10.99 -10.92 2.97
N GLY A 205 11.65 -11.01 1.81
CA GLY A 205 13.08 -10.75 1.67
C GLY A 205 13.98 -11.90 2.16
N GLY A 206 13.53 -13.15 1.98
CA GLY A 206 14.26 -14.37 2.31
C GLY A 206 13.41 -15.41 3.04
N ASP A 207 14.04 -16.51 3.42
CA ASP A 207 13.43 -17.69 4.05
C ASP A 207 13.35 -17.62 5.58
N TRP A 208 13.83 -16.53 6.20
CA TRP A 208 13.92 -16.36 7.66
C TRP A 208 12.60 -16.57 8.41
N TRP A 209 11.47 -16.33 7.75
CA TRP A 209 10.13 -16.50 8.31
C TRP A 209 9.74 -17.98 8.45
N GLN A 210 10.34 -18.87 7.66
CA GLN A 210 9.98 -20.29 7.61
C GLN A 210 10.24 -20.97 8.95
N GLY A 211 11.35 -20.65 9.63
CA GLY A 211 11.65 -21.16 10.98
C GLY A 211 10.62 -20.72 12.01
N ILE A 212 10.24 -19.44 11.98
CA ILE A 212 9.21 -18.86 12.86
C ILE A 212 7.86 -19.55 12.62
N ALA A 213 7.45 -19.65 11.35
CA ALA A 213 6.21 -20.29 10.95
C ALA A 213 6.14 -21.78 11.28
N THR A 214 7.28 -22.48 11.25
CA THR A 214 7.37 -23.90 11.61
C THR A 214 7.22 -24.10 13.11
N SER A 215 7.82 -23.23 13.93
CA SER A 215 7.65 -23.27 15.39
C SER A 215 6.19 -23.07 15.82
N ALA A 216 5.44 -22.25 15.06
CA ALA A 216 4.05 -21.89 15.30
C ALA A 216 3.77 -21.44 16.74
N ALA A 217 4.74 -20.78 17.39
CA ALA A 217 4.58 -20.19 18.71
C ALA A 217 3.46 -19.14 18.73
N GLU A 218 2.93 -18.82 19.90
CA GLU A 218 1.92 -17.77 20.03
C GLU A 218 2.43 -16.44 19.44
N GLY A 219 1.61 -15.77 18.63
CA GLY A 219 1.98 -14.49 18.00
C GLY A 219 2.94 -14.59 16.81
N TRP A 220 3.28 -15.77 16.30
CA TRP A 220 4.28 -15.96 15.24
C TRP A 220 4.06 -15.12 13.96
N VAL A 221 2.81 -14.82 13.58
CA VAL A 221 2.54 -13.97 12.40
C VAL A 221 2.92 -12.52 12.66
N HIS A 222 2.68 -12.04 13.89
CA HIS A 222 3.08 -10.69 14.29
C HIS A 222 4.61 -10.58 14.35
N GLU A 223 5.29 -11.62 14.84
CA GLU A 223 6.76 -11.69 14.79
C GLU A 223 7.28 -11.59 13.35
N ILE A 224 6.61 -12.22 12.38
CA ILE A 224 6.94 -12.07 10.96
C ILE A 224 6.65 -10.64 10.47
N LEU A 225 5.52 -10.02 10.84
CA LEU A 225 5.26 -8.61 10.47
C LEU A 225 6.40 -7.69 10.96
N VAL A 226 6.77 -7.80 12.23
CA VAL A 226 7.84 -6.99 12.84
C VAL A 226 9.19 -7.32 12.21
N GLY A 227 9.47 -8.60 11.97
CA GLY A 227 10.69 -9.06 11.32
C GLY A 227 10.84 -8.56 9.88
N PHE A 228 9.72 -8.49 9.14
CA PHE A 228 9.66 -7.92 7.80
C PHE A 228 9.89 -6.41 7.84
N ALA A 229 9.12 -5.68 8.66
CA ALA A 229 9.24 -4.23 8.77
C ALA A 229 10.66 -3.80 9.20
N THR A 230 11.25 -4.52 10.16
CA THR A 230 12.64 -4.31 10.63
C THR A 230 13.65 -4.48 9.49
N ARG A 231 13.48 -5.50 8.65
CA ARG A 231 14.35 -5.74 7.49
C ARG A 231 14.18 -4.66 6.42
N VAL A 232 12.94 -4.22 6.16
CA VAL A 232 12.66 -3.12 5.22
C VAL A 232 13.37 -1.85 5.69
N VAL A 233 13.19 -1.44 6.95
CA VAL A 233 13.85 -0.21 7.46
C VAL A 233 15.36 -0.37 7.59
N GLY A 234 15.86 -1.58 7.85
CA GLY A 234 17.30 -1.88 7.87
C GLY A 234 17.94 -1.75 6.48
N ALA A 235 17.29 -2.30 5.45
CA ALA A 235 17.71 -2.17 4.06
C ALA A 235 17.56 -0.72 3.56
N ALA A 236 16.46 -0.07 3.92
CA ALA A 236 16.22 1.31 3.52
C ALA A 236 17.14 2.29 4.26
N ARG A 237 17.48 2.08 5.54
CA ARG A 237 18.23 3.00 6.44
C ARG A 237 17.54 4.36 6.66
N GLY A 238 17.50 4.88 7.87
CA GLY A 238 16.95 6.21 8.16
C GLY A 238 15.42 6.31 8.03
N PHE A 239 14.73 5.17 8.02
CA PHE A 239 13.28 5.05 8.12
C PHE A 239 12.91 4.41 9.46
N GLY A 240 11.74 4.74 9.97
CA GLY A 240 11.06 4.02 11.04
C GLY A 240 9.79 3.37 10.51
N PHE A 241 9.16 2.53 11.32
CA PHE A 241 7.86 1.94 11.00
C PHE A 241 6.94 1.99 12.22
N ILE A 242 5.64 1.98 11.94
CA ILE A 242 4.57 1.82 12.93
C ILE A 242 3.61 0.78 12.36
N THR A 243 3.10 -0.11 13.19
CA THR A 243 2.07 -1.08 12.82
C THR A 243 0.75 -0.72 13.49
N ALA A 244 -0.36 -1.00 12.83
CA ALA A 244 -1.70 -0.79 13.36
C ALA A 244 -2.58 -1.97 12.95
N ASP A 245 -3.28 -2.56 13.92
CA ASP A 245 -4.18 -3.68 13.67
C ASP A 245 -5.52 -3.16 13.14
N VAL A 246 -5.98 -3.73 12.03
CA VAL A 246 -7.23 -3.33 11.37
C VAL A 246 -8.46 -3.55 12.27
N ALA A 247 -8.41 -4.56 13.15
CA ALA A 247 -9.50 -4.92 14.05
C ALA A 247 -9.77 -3.86 15.14
N ASP A 248 -8.73 -3.20 15.65
CA ASP A 248 -8.85 -2.21 16.74
C ASP A 248 -9.64 -0.95 16.34
N PHE A 249 -9.73 -0.67 15.03
CA PHE A 249 -10.43 0.49 14.50
C PHE A 249 -11.94 0.27 14.26
N ILE A 250 -12.39 -0.99 14.24
CA ILE A 250 -13.80 -1.35 14.09
C ILE A 250 -14.53 -1.17 15.43
N GLY A 251 -13.86 -1.46 16.55
CA GLY A 251 -14.40 -1.20 17.89
C GLY A 251 -14.65 0.29 18.17
N ALA A 252 -13.84 1.18 17.58
CA ALA A 252 -13.98 2.63 17.67
C ALA A 252 -14.99 3.23 16.65
N ALA A 253 -15.80 2.42 15.98
CA ALA A 253 -16.89 2.86 15.10
C ALA A 253 -18.27 2.78 15.76
N HIS A 254 -18.35 2.29 17.01
CA HIS A 254 -19.56 2.25 17.84
C HIS A 254 -19.56 3.29 18.98
N LEU A 255 -18.66 4.27 18.93
CA LEU A 255 -18.61 5.45 19.81
C LEU A 255 -18.62 6.71 18.96
#